data_AF-A0A0D8X8H0-F1
#
_entry.id   AF-A0A0D8X8H0-F1
#
_cell.length_a   1.000
_cell.length_b   1.000
_cell.length_c   1.000
_cell.angle_alpha   90.00
_cell.angle_beta   90.00
_cell.angle_gamma   90.00
#
_symmetry.space_group_name_H-M   'P 1'
#
loop_
_entity.id
_entity.type
_entity.pdbx_description
1 polymer ?
#
loop_
_entity_poly.entity_id
_entity_poly.type
_entity_poly.pdbx_seq_one_letter_code
_entity_poly.pdbx_strand_id
1 'polypeptide(L)'
;MWRTWDTDYRCAFCVCVVAIYWMTEVLPLAVTAMLPVILYPLAGVMSCKAVAKQFFNDTNFLFLGGLIVAVAIENCNLHQRLALFVLSKVGGDPKW
;
A
#
# COMPACT_ATOMS: atom_id res chain seq x y z
N MET A 1 -18.84 -29.06 -11.17
CA MET A 1 -17.55 -29.23 -11.89
C MET A 1 -17.41 -28.31 -13.10
N TRP A 2 -18.46 -28.07 -13.91
CA TRP A 2 -18.39 -27.17 -15.09
C TRP A 2 -18.54 -25.66 -14.83
N ARG A 3 -18.91 -25.24 -13.61
CA ARG A 3 -19.22 -23.84 -13.25
C ARG A 3 -18.03 -23.06 -12.64
N THR A 4 -16.92 -23.71 -12.34
CA THR A 4 -15.72 -23.06 -11.77
C THR A 4 -14.91 -22.31 -12.83
N TRP A 5 -14.86 -22.84 -14.05
CA TRP A 5 -14.11 -22.27 -15.18
C TRP A 5 -14.53 -20.83 -15.52
N ASP A 6 -15.83 -20.54 -15.48
CA ASP A 6 -16.35 -19.18 -15.72
C ASP A 6 -15.77 -18.15 -14.73
N THR A 7 -15.54 -18.55 -13.48
CA THR A 7 -14.94 -17.70 -12.45
C THR A 7 -13.45 -17.52 -12.69
N ASP A 8 -12.75 -18.59 -13.09
CA ASP A 8 -11.31 -18.57 -13.34
C ASP A 8 -10.94 -17.60 -14.48
N TYR A 9 -11.72 -17.56 -15.56
CA TYR A 9 -11.52 -16.61 -16.66
C TYR A 9 -11.78 -15.16 -16.23
N ARG A 10 -12.78 -14.92 -15.36
CA ARG A 10 -13.10 -13.59 -14.83
C ARG A 10 -12.00 -13.08 -13.89
N CYS A 11 -11.43 -13.97 -13.08
CA CYS A 11 -10.24 -13.67 -12.27
C CYS A 11 -9.05 -13.28 -13.15
N ALA A 12 -8.75 -14.09 -14.17
CA ALA A 12 -7.63 -13.86 -15.08
C ALA A 12 -7.78 -12.52 -15.81
N PHE A 13 -8.99 -12.19 -16.29
CA PHE A 13 -9.29 -10.90 -16.90
C PHE A 13 -8.99 -9.74 -15.96
N CYS A 14 -9.49 -9.76 -14.72
CA CYS A 14 -9.22 -8.71 -13.73
C CYS A 14 -7.71 -8.55 -13.46
N VAL A 15 -6.97 -9.66 -13.34
CA VAL A 15 -5.52 -9.62 -13.10
C VAL A 15 -4.79 -9.01 -14.30
N CYS A 16 -5.14 -9.38 -15.53
CA CYS A 16 -4.55 -8.80 -16.73
C CYS A 16 -4.82 -7.30 -16.83
N VAL A 17 -6.04 -6.85 -16.52
CA VAL A 17 -6.38 -5.42 -16.51
C VAL A 17 -5.53 -4.68 -15.48
N VAL A 18 -5.46 -5.17 -14.24
CA VAL A 18 -4.66 -4.53 -13.18
C VAL A 18 -3.17 -4.51 -13.55
N ALA A 19 -2.65 -5.59 -14.14
CA ALA A 19 -1.26 -5.67 -14.58
C ALA A 19 -0.93 -4.66 -15.69
N ILE A 20 -1.81 -4.50 -16.69
CA ILE A 20 -1.64 -3.48 -17.74
C ILE A 20 -1.66 -2.08 -17.13
N TYR A 21 -2.58 -1.81 -16.20
CA TYR A 21 -2.66 -0.52 -15.51
C TYR A 21 -1.43 -0.23 -14.64
N TRP A 22 -0.81 -1.24 -14.03
CA TRP A 22 0.47 -1.10 -13.34
C TRP A 22 1.62 -0.80 -14.31
N MET A 23 1.71 -1.53 -15.42
CA MET A 23 2.78 -1.34 -16.40
C MET A 23 2.71 0.01 -17.13
N THR A 24 1.50 0.53 -17.32
CA THR A 24 1.27 1.77 -18.08
C THR A 24 1.31 3.03 -17.21
N GLU A 25 1.36 2.89 -15.88
CA GLU A 25 1.38 3.98 -14.89
C GLU A 25 0.38 5.13 -15.17
N VAL A 26 -0.75 4.81 -15.83
CA VAL A 26 -1.74 5.82 -16.24
C VAL A 26 -2.39 6.51 -15.03
N LEU A 27 -2.38 5.85 -13.88
CA LEU A 27 -2.92 6.34 -12.61
C LEU A 27 -1.87 6.22 -11.49
N PRO A 28 -1.96 7.07 -10.45
CA PRO A 28 -1.10 6.95 -9.27
C PRO A 28 -1.21 5.54 -8.67
N LEU A 29 -0.07 4.94 -8.32
CA LEU A 29 0.05 3.57 -7.79
C LEU A 29 -1.00 3.21 -6.72
N ALA A 30 -1.35 4.18 -5.86
CA ALA A 30 -2.39 4.02 -4.84
C ALA A 30 -3.79 3.77 -5.43
N VAL A 31 -4.16 4.50 -6.48
CA VAL A 31 -5.45 4.37 -7.17
C VAL A 31 -5.52 3.04 -7.93
N THR A 32 -4.42 2.66 -8.57
CA THR A 32 -4.29 1.39 -9.28
C THR A 32 -4.36 0.19 -8.34
N ALA A 33 -3.82 0.31 -7.12
CA ALA A 33 -3.95 -0.72 -6.08
C ALA A 33 -5.39 -0.88 -5.56
N MET A 34 -6.24 0.15 -5.68
CA MET A 34 -7.66 0.09 -5.30
C MET A 34 -8.57 -0.45 -6.40
N LEU A 35 -8.14 -0.41 -7.66
CA LEU A 35 -8.89 -0.92 -8.82
C LEU A 35 -9.43 -2.36 -8.67
N PRO A 36 -8.65 -3.35 -8.15
CA PRO A 36 -9.14 -4.70 -7.93
C PRO A 36 -10.31 -4.75 -6.94
N VAL A 37 -10.35 -3.83 -5.96
CA VAL A 37 -11.42 -3.77 -4.95
C VAL A 37 -12.80 -3.56 -5.59
N ILE A 38 -12.83 -2.86 -6.71
CA ILE A 38 -14.05 -2.53 -7.46
C ILE A 38 -14.26 -3.52 -8.62
N LEU A 39 -13.19 -3.92 -9.30
CA LEU A 39 -13.23 -4.87 -10.41
C LEU A 39 -13.69 -6.27 -9.98
N TYR A 40 -13.19 -6.81 -8.86
CA TYR A 40 -13.55 -8.15 -8.39
C TYR A 40 -15.05 -8.33 -8.07
N PRO A 41 -15.73 -7.39 -7.38
CA PRO A 41 -17.16 -7.49 -7.16
C PRO A 41 -18.00 -7.18 -8.41
N LEU A 42 -17.58 -6.24 -9.28
CA LEU A 42 -18.26 -5.98 -10.56
C LEU A 42 -18.17 -7.19 -11.50
N ALA A 43 -17.00 -7.82 -11.55
CA ALA A 43 -16.78 -9.07 -12.25
C ALA A 43 -17.35 -10.27 -11.48
N GLY A 44 -18.17 -10.08 -10.43
CA GLY A 44 -18.88 -11.13 -9.71
C GLY A 44 -18.03 -12.33 -9.25
N VAL A 45 -16.72 -12.11 -9.04
CA VAL A 45 -15.76 -13.13 -8.60
C VAL A 45 -15.85 -13.31 -7.09
N MET A 46 -15.94 -12.19 -6.36
CA MET A 46 -15.91 -12.17 -4.90
C MET A 46 -16.83 -11.08 -4.35
N SER A 47 -17.42 -11.31 -3.17
CA SER A 47 -18.33 -10.32 -2.56
C SER A 47 -17.56 -9.08 -2.08
N CYS A 48 -18.19 -7.89 -2.13
CA CYS A 48 -17.56 -6.64 -1.69
C CYS A 48 -16.99 -6.75 -0.26
N LYS A 49 -17.69 -7.45 0.62
CA LYS A 49 -17.28 -7.66 2.02
C LYS A 49 -16.01 -8.50 2.13
N ALA A 50 -15.88 -9.53 1.29
CA ALA A 50 -14.69 -10.38 1.27
C ALA A 50 -13.48 -9.63 0.71
N VAL A 51 -13.68 -8.82 -0.34
CA VAL A 51 -12.59 -8.04 -0.95
C VAL A 51 -12.13 -6.92 -0.02
N ALA A 52 -13.07 -6.23 0.63
CA ALA A 52 -12.76 -5.21 1.64
C ALA A 52 -11.99 -5.81 2.83
N LYS A 53 -12.36 -7.02 3.28
CA LYS A 53 -11.63 -7.72 4.36
C LYS A 53 -10.17 -8.01 3.97
N GLN A 54 -9.92 -8.34 2.71
CA GLN A 54 -8.55 -8.61 2.25
C GLN A 54 -7.72 -7.32 2.10
N PHE A 55 -8.36 -6.21 1.73
CA PHE A 55 -7.69 -4.92 1.61
C PHE A 55 -7.35 -4.32 2.99
N PHE A 56 -8.25 -4.44 3.96
CA PHE A 56 -8.05 -4.02 5.36
C PHE A 56 -7.45 -5.14 6.21
N ASN A 57 -6.38 -5.78 5.73
CA ASN A 57 -5.62 -6.73 6.52
C ASN A 57 -4.69 -5.99 7.51
N ASP A 58 -4.38 -6.63 8.64
CA ASP A 58 -3.50 -6.12 9.69
C ASP A 58 -2.17 -5.59 9.13
N THR A 59 -1.60 -6.27 8.13
CA THR A 59 -0.35 -5.83 7.48
C THR A 59 -0.49 -4.47 6.78
N ASN A 60 -1.56 -4.26 6.02
CA ASN A 60 -1.78 -2.98 5.32
C ASN A 60 -2.03 -1.85 6.33
N PHE A 61 -2.75 -2.15 7.42
CA PHE A 61 -3.01 -1.19 8.46
C PHE A 61 -1.74 -0.83 9.26
N LEU A 62 -0.87 -1.81 9.51
CA LEU A 62 0.44 -1.58 10.14
C LEU A 62 1.34 -0.70 9.26
N PHE A 63 1.37 -0.94 7.95
CA PHE A 63 2.10 -0.09 7.01
C PHE A 63 1.57 1.34 7.00
N LEU A 64 0.24 1.51 6.91
CA LEU A 64 -0.41 2.82 6.97
C LEU A 64 -0.10 3.53 8.30
N GLY A 65 -0.23 2.83 9.43
CA GLY A 65 0.12 3.35 10.75
C GLY A 65 1.59 3.74 10.85
N GLY A 66 2.49 2.92 10.32
CA GLY A 66 3.92 3.20 10.27
C GLY A 66 4.25 4.45 9.46
N LEU A 67 3.61 4.63 8.30
CA LEU A 67 3.75 5.84 7.48
C LEU A 67 3.20 7.09 8.19
N ILE A 68 2.04 6.98 8.84
CA ILE A 68 1.45 8.08 9.64
C ILE A 68 2.40 8.47 10.78
N VAL A 69 2.98 7.49 11.49
CA VAL A 69 3.96 7.75 12.55
C VAL A 69 5.22 8.39 11.99
N ALA A 70 5.73 7.93 10.85
CA ALA A 70 6.89 8.53 10.20
C ALA A 70 6.63 10.01 9.83
N VAL A 71 5.47 10.32 9.26
CA VAL A 71 5.04 11.69 8.94
C VAL A 71 4.83 12.52 10.21
N ALA A 72 4.32 11.93 11.29
CA ALA A 72 4.20 12.61 12.58
C ALA A 72 5.58 12.96 13.18
N ILE A 73 6.55 12.06 13.06
CA ILE A 73 7.96 12.28 13.48
C ILE A 73 8.60 13.39 12.65
N GLU A 74 8.31 13.45 11.35
CA GLU A 74 8.74 14.51 10.44
C GLU A 74 8.15 15.86 10.87
N ASN A 75 6.83 15.96 11.03
CA ASN A 75 6.16 17.20 11.43
C ASN A 75 6.58 17.72 12.82
N CYS A 76 6.91 16.82 13.75
CA CYS A 76 7.44 17.18 15.06
C CYS A 76 8.92 17.61 15.04
N ASN A 77 9.57 17.64 13.87
CA ASN A 77 11.01 17.87 13.69
C ASN A 77 11.87 17.02 14.64
N LEU A 78 11.37 15.83 15.02
CA LEU A 78 12.02 14.99 16.01
C LEU A 78 13.37 14.47 15.48
N HIS A 79 13.45 14.25 14.17
CA HIS A 79 14.68 13.92 13.45
C HIS A 79 15.75 15.02 13.61
N GLN A 80 15.37 16.30 13.55
CA GLN A 80 16.29 17.43 13.77
C GLN A 80 16.69 17.57 15.25
N ARG A 81 15.75 17.37 16.20
CA ARG A 81 16.08 17.37 17.64
C ARG A 81 17.03 16.23 18.00
N LEU A 82 16.83 15.04 17.42
CA LEU A 82 17.71 13.90 17.64
C LEU A 82 19.11 14.14 17.03
N ALA A 83 19.18 14.69 15.81
CA ALA A 83 20.45 15.04 15.17
C ALA A 83 21.25 16.04 16.03
N LEU A 84 20.60 17.11 16.51
CA LEU A 84 21.24 18.11 17.38
C LEU A 84 21.63 17.55 18.75
N PHE A 85 20.83 16.64 19.32
CA PHE A 85 21.17 15.97 20.58
C PHE A 85 22.42 15.09 20.45
N VAL A 86 22.51 14.31 19.36
CA VAL A 86 23.69 13.49 19.08
C VAL A 86 24.92 14.36 18.82
N LEU A 87 24.80 15.43 18.02
CA LEU A 87 25.88 16.40 17.82
C LEU A 87 26.34 17.05 19.13
N SER A 88 25.41 17.43 20.01
CA SER A 88 25.74 18.01 21.32
C SER A 88 26.40 17.02 22.28
N LYS A 89 26.09 15.71 22.16
CA LYS A 89 26.66 14.65 22.99
C LYS A 89 28.04 14.19 22.50
N VAL A 90 28.24 14.13 21.19
CA VAL A 90 29.52 13.75 20.57
C VAL A 90 30.51 14.91 20.58
N GLY A 91 30.02 16.16 20.60
CA GLY A 91 30.87 17.36 20.55
C GLY A 91 31.37 17.62 19.13
N GLY A 92 31.48 18.89 18.75
CA GLY A 92 31.81 19.35 17.39
C GLY A 92 33.28 19.19 16.99
N ASP A 93 33.93 18.09 17.37
CA ASP A 93 35.31 17.77 16.99
C ASP A 93 35.29 16.67 15.91
N PRO A 94 35.21 17.03 14.61
CA PRO A 94 35.37 16.06 13.54
C PRO A 94 36.84 15.63 13.52
N LYS A 95 37.17 14.56 14.24
CA LYS A 95 38.46 13.88 14.08
C LYS A 95 38.42 13.04 12.80
N TRP A 96 39.15 13.54 11.81
CA TRP A 96 39.54 12.86 10.58
C TRP A 96 40.35 11.60 10.88
#